data_AF-A0A356KIS3-F1
#
_entry.id   AF-A0A356KIS3-F1
#
_cell.length_a   1.000
_cell.length_b   1.000
_cell.length_c   1.000
_cell.angle_alpha   90.00
_cell.angle_beta   90.00
_cell.angle_gamma   90.00
#
_symmetry.space_group_name_H-M   'P 1'
#
loop_
_entity.id
_entity.type
_entity.pdbx_description
1 polymer ?
#
loop_
_entity_poly.entity_id
_entity_poly.type
_entity_poly.pdbx_seq_one_letter_code
_entity_poly.pdbx_strand_id
1 'polypeptide(L)'
;MAHDRLSRQILEAIALSLPAELDLEVIDVLPGKTSSHYIAVFQPTIADYDVDAGYAGLEEAREEITEGIAAEITRRSMPDVTFKISPKFDWDQLKG
;
A
#
# COMPACT_ATOMS: atom_id res chain seq x y z
N MET A 1 -6.76 -11.87 -13.69
CA MET A 1 -5.73 -10.95 -14.21
C MET A 1 -4.45 -11.28 -13.45
N ALA A 2 -3.36 -11.61 -14.14
CA ALA A 2 -2.11 -11.94 -13.45
C ALA A 2 -1.58 -10.65 -12.79
N HIS A 3 -1.44 -10.64 -11.46
CA HIS A 3 -0.64 -9.60 -10.82
C HIS A 3 0.77 -9.69 -11.41
N ASP A 4 1.26 -8.58 -11.97
CA ASP A 4 2.65 -8.49 -12.41
C ASP A 4 3.55 -8.86 -11.23
N ARG A 5 4.61 -9.64 -11.50
CA ARG A 5 5.51 -10.15 -10.43
C ARG A 5 6.00 -9.01 -9.54
N LEU A 6 6.23 -7.83 -10.13
CA LEU A 6 6.68 -6.67 -9.39
C LEU A 6 5.60 -6.10 -8.45
N SER A 7 4.35 -6.00 -8.90
CA SER A 7 3.23 -5.55 -8.04
C SER A 7 3.16 -6.38 -6.77
N ARG A 8 3.34 -7.70 -6.89
CA ARG A 8 3.33 -8.62 -5.75
C ARG A 8 4.52 -8.38 -4.80
N GLN A 9 5.72 -8.18 -5.34
CA GLN A 9 6.89 -7.88 -4.52
C GLN A 9 6.75 -6.54 -3.80
N ILE A 10 6.21 -5.51 -4.47
CA ILE A 10 5.92 -4.22 -3.85
C ILE A 10 4.89 -4.39 -2.73
N LEU A 11 3.81 -5.14 -2.96
CA LEU A 11 2.79 -5.42 -1.95
C LEU A 11 3.39 -6.09 -0.71
N GLU A 12 4.17 -7.15 -0.91
CA GLU A 12 4.82 -7.90 0.18
C GLU A 12 5.81 -7.01 0.96
N ALA A 13 6.60 -6.20 0.27
CA ALA A 13 7.52 -5.25 0.91
C ALA A 13 6.77 -4.18 1.72
N ILE A 14 5.69 -3.60 1.18
CA ILE A 14 4.88 -2.63 1.91
C ILE A 14 4.25 -3.29 3.14
N ALA A 15 3.70 -4.50 3.01
CA ALA A 15 3.05 -5.19 4.13
C ALA A 15 4.03 -5.49 5.29
N LEU A 16 5.30 -5.72 5.00
CA LEU A 16 6.35 -5.96 6.01
C LEU A 16 6.88 -4.68 6.64
N SER A 17 6.84 -3.56 5.92
CA SER A 17 7.37 -2.26 6.35
C SER A 17 6.30 -1.28 6.81
N LEU A 18 5.02 -1.64 6.75
CA LEU A 18 3.92 -0.80 7.20
C LEU A 18 3.87 -0.82 8.75
N PRO A 19 3.99 0.33 9.42
CA PRO A 19 3.89 0.38 10.87
C PRO A 19 2.51 -0.09 11.34
N ALA A 20 2.49 -0.94 12.35
CA ALA A 20 1.27 -1.57 12.85
C ALA A 20 0.30 -0.55 13.49
N GLU A 21 0.82 0.57 13.97
CA GLU A 21 0.06 1.67 14.58
C GLU A 21 -0.77 2.50 13.60
N LEU A 22 -0.59 2.34 12.28
CA LEU A 22 -1.32 3.13 11.29
C LEU A 22 -2.77 2.68 11.08
N ASP A 23 -3.20 1.56 11.68
CA ASP A 23 -4.53 0.96 11.49
C ASP A 23 -4.92 0.83 10.00
N LEU A 24 -3.91 0.53 9.17
CA LEU A 24 -4.02 0.30 7.74
C LEU A 24 -3.48 -1.07 7.38
N GLU A 25 -4.06 -1.66 6.34
CA GLU A 25 -3.49 -2.79 5.62
C GLU A 25 -3.35 -2.43 4.14
N VAL A 26 -2.24 -2.85 3.51
CA VAL A 26 -2.11 -2.77 2.06
C VAL A 26 -2.84 -3.95 1.42
N ILE A 27 -3.82 -3.67 0.56
CA ILE A 27 -4.69 -4.69 -0.04
C ILE A 27 -4.36 -4.99 -1.49
N ASP A 28 -3.76 -4.04 -2.21
CA ASP A 28 -3.42 -4.19 -3.62
C ASP A 28 -2.31 -3.24 -4.06
N VAL A 29 -1.59 -3.61 -5.13
CA VAL A 29 -0.63 -2.74 -5.82
C VAL A 29 -0.87 -2.81 -7.32
N LEU A 30 -1.35 -1.70 -7.87
CA LEU A 30 -1.73 -1.59 -9.28
C LEU A 30 -0.64 -0.89 -10.10
N PRO A 31 -0.36 -1.31 -11.34
CA PRO A 31 0.46 -0.53 -12.25
C PRO A 31 -0.23 0.80 -12.60
N GLY A 32 0.55 1.87 -12.63
CA GLY A 32 0.10 3.21 -12.98
C GLY A 32 0.11 3.49 -14.47
N LYS A 33 0.06 4.78 -14.80
CA LYS A 33 0.07 5.25 -16.20
C LYS A 33 1.41 5.02 -16.92
N THR A 34 2.49 4.86 -16.18
CA THR A 34 3.84 4.61 -16.71
C THR A 34 4.34 3.25 -16.23
N SER A 35 5.30 2.66 -16.96
CA SER A 35 5.87 1.35 -16.64
C SER A 35 6.69 1.30 -15.33
N SER A 36 6.96 2.46 -14.72
CA SER A 36 7.72 2.58 -13.48
C SER A 36 6.90 3.12 -12.31
N HIS A 37 5.63 3.48 -12.53
CA HIS A 37 4.76 4.02 -11.49
C HIS A 37 3.77 2.96 -11.04
N TYR A 38 3.57 2.86 -9.73
CA TYR A 38 2.69 1.91 -9.08
C TYR A 38 1.81 2.65 -8.06
N ILE A 39 0.63 2.09 -7.80
CA ILE A 39 -0.34 2.65 -6.86
C ILE A 39 -0.58 1.59 -5.80
N ALA A 40 -0.14 1.84 -4.57
CA ALA A 40 -0.43 1.00 -3.42
C ALA A 40 -1.78 1.44 -2.81
N VAL A 41 -2.69 0.49 -2.70
CA VAL A 41 -4.03 0.70 -2.15
C VAL A 41 -4.05 0.17 -0.73
N PHE A 42 -4.35 1.06 0.21
CA PHE A 42 -4.49 0.79 1.62
C PHE A 42 -5.96 0.81 2.00
N GLN A 43 -6.31 0.01 3.00
CA GLN A 43 -7.63 -0.04 3.58
C GLN A 43 -7.51 0.13 5.09
N PRO A 44 -8.40 0.91 5.71
CA PRO A 44 -8.51 0.94 7.15
C PRO A 44 -8.89 -0.42 7.75
N THR A 45 -8.29 -0.75 8.89
CA THR A 45 -8.65 -1.93 9.68
C THR A 45 -9.68 -1.62 10.76
N ILE A 46 -10.01 -0.33 10.97
CA ILE A 46 -11.00 0.17 11.93
C ILE A 46 -12.12 0.95 11.23
N ALA A 47 -13.33 0.96 11.81
CA ALA A 47 -14.53 1.53 11.19
C ALA A 47 -14.55 3.07 11.15
N ASP A 48 -14.09 3.73 12.21
CA ASP A 48 -14.10 5.20 12.35
C ASP A 48 -12.73 5.80 11.98
N TYR A 49 -12.13 5.31 10.90
CA TYR A 49 -10.78 5.71 10.50
C TYR A 49 -10.73 7.14 9.96
N ASP A 50 -9.84 7.96 10.52
CA ASP A 50 -9.54 9.29 10.01
C ASP A 50 -8.57 9.17 8.82
N VAL A 51 -9.13 9.36 7.61
CA VAL A 51 -8.39 9.26 6.35
C VAL A 51 -7.27 10.30 6.25
N ASP A 52 -7.46 11.51 6.78
CA ASP A 52 -6.46 12.57 6.72
C ASP A 52 -5.29 12.28 7.66
N ALA A 53 -5.60 11.81 8.88
CA ALA A 53 -4.58 11.31 9.80
C ALA A 53 -3.82 10.10 9.21
N GLY A 54 -4.53 9.23 8.50
CA GLY A 54 -3.93 8.10 7.79
C GLY A 54 -2.95 8.51 6.70
N TYR A 55 -3.29 9.51 5.89
CA TYR A 55 -2.35 10.04 4.90
C TYR A 55 -1.14 10.70 5.57
N ALA A 56 -1.31 11.39 6.69
CA ALA A 56 -0.19 11.96 7.43
C ALA A 56 0.74 10.86 7.96
N GLY A 57 0.19 9.81 8.58
CA GLY A 57 0.97 8.68 9.07
C GLY A 57 1.66 7.88 7.95
N LEU A 58 1.01 7.71 6.79
CA LEU A 58 1.65 7.11 5.61
C LEU A 58 2.79 7.96 5.05
N GLU A 59 2.70 9.29 5.12
CA GLU A 59 3.78 10.18 4.70
C GLU A 59 4.96 10.10 5.67
N GLU A 60 4.70 10.01 6.98
CA GLU A 60 5.74 9.77 7.99
C GLU A 60 6.42 8.41 7.80
N ALA A 61 5.66 7.35 7.51
CA ALA A 61 6.17 6.01 7.24
C ALA A 61 6.76 5.84 5.82
N ARG A 62 6.70 6.86 4.96
CA ARG A 62 7.04 6.75 3.55
C ARG A 62 8.48 6.33 3.31
N GLU A 63 9.41 6.84 4.12
CA GLU A 63 10.82 6.49 4.03
C GLU A 63 11.04 5.01 4.33
N GLU A 64 10.54 4.52 5.46
CA GLU A 64 10.64 3.11 5.88
C GLU A 64 10.01 2.16 4.84
N ILE A 65 8.82 2.50 4.35
CA ILE A 65 8.15 1.71 3.30
C ILE A 65 8.99 1.70 2.01
N THR A 66 9.57 2.83 1.62
CA THR A 66 10.42 2.93 0.42
C THR A 66 11.70 2.12 0.57
N GLU A 67 12.31 2.13 1.76
CA GLU A 67 13.48 1.31 2.08
C GLU A 67 13.16 -0.18 2.03
N GLY A 68 12.01 -0.60 2.56
CA GLY A 68 11.51 -1.98 2.45
C GLY A 68 11.35 -2.43 1.01
N ILE A 69 10.74 -1.59 0.17
CA ILE A 69 10.61 -1.85 -1.28
C ILE A 69 11.99 -1.96 -1.93
N ALA A 70 12.94 -1.10 -1.56
CA ALA A 70 14.29 -1.10 -2.12
C ALA A 70 15.09 -2.36 -1.72
N ALA A 71 14.89 -2.87 -0.50
CA ALA A 71 15.51 -4.09 -0.03
C ALA A 71 15.01 -5.32 -0.79
N GLU A 72 13.72 -5.36 -1.15
CA GLU A 72 13.10 -6.52 -1.82
C GLU A 72 13.27 -6.49 -3.36
N ILE A 73 13.43 -5.31 -3.96
CA ILE A 73 13.45 -5.14 -5.42
C ILE A 73 14.88 -4.91 -5.93
N THR A 74 15.50 -5.96 -6.47
CA THR A 74 16.78 -5.85 -7.19
C THR A 74 16.56 -5.30 -8.61
N ARG A 75 16.50 -3.98 -8.76
CA ARG A 75 16.36 -3.30 -10.07
C ARG A 75 17.34 -2.14 -10.25
N ARG A 76 17.58 -1.80 -11.51
CA ARG A 76 18.39 -0.62 -11.91
C ARG A 76 17.72 0.72 -11.55
N SER A 77 16.39 0.73 -11.48
CA SER A 77 15.59 1.91 -11.12
C SER A 77 14.49 1.51 -10.15
N MET A 78 14.35 2.28 -9.07
CA MET A 78 13.28 2.11 -8.10
C MET A 78 11.91 2.42 -8.71
N PRO A 79 10.87 1.61 -8.41
CA PRO A 79 9.51 1.97 -8.77
C PRO A 79 9.08 3.22 -7.99
N ASP A 80 8.39 4.12 -8.68
CA ASP A 80 7.67 5.23 -8.04
C ASP A 80 6.34 4.70 -7.53
N VAL A 81 6.05 4.88 -6.25
CA VAL A 81 4.83 4.34 -5.61
C VAL A 81 4.03 5.48 -5.00
N THR A 82 2.77 5.60 -5.44
CA THR A 82 1.78 6.50 -4.85
C THR A 82 0.88 5.73 -3.90
N PHE A 83 0.60 6.31 -2.74
CA PHE A 83 -0.29 5.71 -1.74
C PHE A 83 -1.71 6.23 -1.90
N LYS A 84 -2.68 5.33 -1.78
CA LYS A 84 -4.11 5.66 -1.77
C LYS A 84 -4.83 4.88 -0.69
N ILE A 85 -5.53 5.59 0.17
CA ILE A 85 -6.45 4.98 1.12
C ILE A 85 -7.80 4.85 0.44
N SER A 86 -8.28 3.62 0.31
CA SER A 86 -9.63 3.29 -0.15
C SER A 86 -10.47 2.94 1.08
N PRO A 87 -11.38 3.82 1.53
CA PRO A 87 -12.21 3.57 2.71
C PRO A 87 -13.27 2.46 2.52
N LYS A 88 -13.20 1.68 1.44
CA LYS A 88 -14.10 0.53 1.25
C LYS A 88 -13.52 -0.71 1.90
N PHE A 89 -14.05 -1.10 3.06
CA PHE A 89 -14.64 -2.44 3.17
C PHE A 89 -15.73 -2.55 4.24
N ASP A 90 -16.92 -2.94 3.79
CA ASP A 90 -18.07 -3.33 4.61
C ASP A 90 -18.07 -4.85 4.75
N TRP A 91 -17.62 -5.36 5.91
CA TRP A 91 -17.64 -6.79 6.23
C TRP A 91 -19.05 -7.33 6.53
N ASP A 92 -20.01 -6.45 6.82
CA ASP A 92 -21.39 -6.78 7.18
C ASP A 92 -22.31 -6.91 5.95
N GLN A 93 -21.97 -6.29 4.82
CA GLN A 93 -22.64 -6.53 3.53
C GLN A 93 -22.47 -7.95 2.97
N LEU A 94 -21.57 -8.77 3.54
CA LEU A 94 -21.37 -10.17 3.17
C LEU A 94 -22.05 -11.17 4.11
N LYS A 95 -22.68 -10.71 5.20
CA LYS A 95 -23.40 -11.56 6.16
C LYS A 95 -24.92 -11.32 6.21
N GLY A 96 -25.44 -10.44 5.35
CA GLY A 96 -26.87 -10.12 5.19
C GLY A 96 -27.52 -10.81 4.00
#